data_AF-A0A131XQ74-F1
#
_entry.id   AF-A0A131XQ74-F1
#
_cell.length_a   1.000
_cell.length_b   1.000
_cell.length_c   1.000
_cell.angle_alpha   90.00
_cell.angle_beta   90.00
_cell.angle_gamma   90.00
#
_symmetry.space_group_name_H-M   'P 1'
#
loop_
_entity.id
_entity.type
_entity.pdbx_description
1 polymer ?
#
loop_
_entity_poly.entity_id
_entity_poly.type
_entity_poly.pdbx_seq_one_letter_code
_entity_poly.pdbx_strand_id
1 'polypeptide(L)'
;MSTQPGNVSRSRPQKYQNATAFKNTLHDTSVQTKKILNVKIENVCARCKDIIEWKIKYKKYKPLTVPRKCVKCEAKTVKSAYHIACSACAERLKICAKCGAPEGSESSSQTTAQED
;
A
#
# COMPACT_ATOMS: atom_id res chain seq x y z
N MET A 1 42.76 3.97 3.54
CA MET A 1 41.29 4.23 3.48
C MET A 1 40.61 2.88 3.37
N SER A 2 39.91 2.43 4.41
CA SER A 2 39.26 1.12 4.46
C SER A 2 38.05 1.10 3.52
N THR A 3 38.03 0.16 2.57
CA THR A 3 36.94 -0.10 1.61
C THR A 3 36.05 -1.28 2.03
N GLN A 4 36.19 -1.81 3.25
CA GLN A 4 35.44 -2.98 3.66
C GLN A 4 33.98 -2.60 3.98
N PRO A 5 32.97 -3.14 3.26
CA PRO A 5 31.57 -3.01 3.67
C PRO A 5 31.44 -3.69 5.04
N GLY A 6 31.07 -2.90 6.05
CA GLY A 6 31.03 -3.35 7.44
C GLY A 6 30.15 -4.60 7.59
N ASN A 7 30.73 -5.64 8.19
CA ASN A 7 30.11 -6.90 8.63
C ASN A 7 28.61 -6.73 8.99
N VAL A 8 27.70 -7.08 8.07
CA VAL A 8 26.30 -6.59 8.10
C VAL A 8 25.33 -7.47 8.92
N SER A 9 25.79 -8.55 9.55
CA SER A 9 24.95 -9.32 10.48
C SER A 9 24.94 -8.65 11.86
N ARG A 10 23.98 -7.73 12.08
CA ARG A 10 23.70 -7.21 13.43
C ARG A 10 23.27 -8.37 14.34
N SER A 11 24.10 -8.70 15.33
CA SER A 11 23.78 -9.74 16.33
C SER A 11 22.77 -9.27 17.39
N ARG A 12 22.71 -7.96 17.64
CA ARG A 12 21.84 -7.37 18.67
C ARG A 12 20.56 -6.81 18.04
N PRO A 13 19.38 -6.99 18.67
CA PRO A 13 18.16 -6.33 18.23
C PRO A 13 18.27 -4.81 18.33
N GLN A 14 17.41 -4.12 17.56
CA GLN A 14 17.26 -2.66 17.61
C GLN A 14 17.13 -2.21 19.08
N LYS A 15 18.01 -1.31 19.54
CA LYS A 15 18.02 -0.85 20.95
C LYS A 15 16.69 -0.20 21.38
N TYR A 16 16.03 0.46 20.45
CA TYR A 16 14.77 1.18 20.67
C TYR A 16 13.66 0.52 19.86
N GLN A 17 13.02 -0.50 20.44
CA GLN A 17 11.83 -1.14 19.86
C GLN A 17 10.56 -0.48 20.42
N ASN A 18 9.51 -0.45 19.60
CA ASN A 18 8.21 0.03 20.04
C ASN A 18 7.59 -1.01 20.99
N ALA A 19 7.20 -0.59 22.20
CA ALA A 19 6.51 -1.47 23.15
C ALA A 19 5.09 -1.85 22.69
N THR A 20 4.44 -0.99 21.91
CA THR A 20 3.10 -1.23 21.37
C THR A 20 3.06 -0.91 19.87
N ALA A 21 2.18 -1.61 19.15
CA ALA A 21 1.95 -1.33 17.73
C ALA A 21 1.32 0.06 17.55
N PHE A 22 1.72 0.76 16.48
CA PHE A 22 1.13 2.04 16.12
C PHE A 22 -0.39 1.91 15.89
N LYS A 23 -1.16 2.75 16.58
CA LYS A 23 -2.62 2.85 16.44
C LYS A 23 -2.98 4.27 16.00
N ASN A 24 -3.62 4.37 14.84
CA ASN A 24 -4.03 5.65 14.24
C ASN A 24 -4.99 6.44 15.17
N THR A 25 -5.88 5.73 15.87
CA THR A 25 -6.93 6.29 16.72
C THR A 25 -6.47 6.74 18.11
N LEU A 26 -5.21 6.52 18.50
CA LEU A 26 -4.75 6.74 19.87
C LEU A 26 -4.81 8.22 20.30
N HIS A 27 -4.55 9.15 19.37
CA HIS A 27 -4.47 10.59 19.65
C HIS A 27 -5.30 11.45 18.70
N ASP A 28 -5.92 10.84 17.69
CA ASP A 28 -6.64 11.55 16.63
C ASP A 28 -7.87 10.75 16.23
N THR A 29 -9.01 11.22 16.70
CA THR A 29 -10.33 10.64 16.44
C THR A 29 -11.14 11.52 15.49
N SER A 30 -10.47 12.36 14.70
CA SER A 30 -11.13 13.29 13.79
C SER A 30 -12.04 12.57 12.78
N VAL A 31 -13.07 13.28 12.32
CA VAL A 31 -14.02 12.77 11.31
C VAL A 31 -13.29 12.37 10.03
N GLN A 32 -12.23 13.11 9.65
CA GLN A 32 -11.42 12.79 8.50
C GLN A 32 -10.67 11.46 8.65
N THR A 33 -10.05 11.22 9.81
CA THR A 33 -9.37 9.95 10.10
C THR A 33 -10.34 8.78 10.06
N LYS A 34 -11.56 8.92 10.63
CA LYS A 34 -12.61 7.90 10.53
C LYS A 34 -13.01 7.61 9.07
N LYS A 35 -13.18 8.65 8.24
CA LYS A 35 -13.46 8.50 6.81
C LYS A 35 -12.35 7.75 6.08
N ILE A 36 -11.08 8.03 6.39
CA ILE A 36 -9.92 7.36 5.77
C ILE A 36 -9.84 5.89 6.19
N LEU A 37 -10.11 5.56 7.46
CA LEU A 37 -10.12 4.18 7.95
C LEU A 37 -11.23 3.33 7.31
N ASN A 38 -12.36 3.95 6.97
CA ASN A 38 -13.49 3.29 6.33
C ASN A 38 -13.38 3.24 4.79
N VAL A 39 -12.27 3.67 4.19
CA VAL A 39 -12.08 3.58 2.74
C VAL A 39 -12.00 2.12 2.33
N LYS A 40 -12.91 1.68 1.47
CA LYS A 40 -12.89 0.36 0.86
C LYS A 40 -11.92 0.34 -0.32
N ILE A 41 -11.01 -0.62 -0.33
CA ILE A 41 -10.03 -0.84 -1.41
C ILE A 41 -10.56 -1.98 -2.28
N GLU A 42 -10.89 -1.70 -3.53
CA GLU A 42 -11.53 -2.63 -4.47
C GLU A 42 -10.78 -2.67 -5.79
N ASN A 43 -10.84 -3.81 -6.51
CA ASN A 43 -10.23 -3.99 -7.82
C ASN A 43 -8.71 -3.76 -7.84
N VAL A 44 -8.01 -4.22 -6.79
CA VAL A 44 -6.56 -4.08 -6.60
C VAL A 44 -5.97 -5.44 -6.21
N CYS A 45 -4.80 -5.79 -6.76
CA CYS A 45 -4.08 -7.01 -6.38
C CYS A 45 -3.60 -6.98 -4.91
N ALA A 46 -3.36 -8.15 -4.31
CA ALA A 46 -2.96 -8.30 -2.91
C ALA A 46 -1.80 -7.36 -2.51
N ARG A 47 -0.70 -7.40 -3.27
CA ARG A 47 0.46 -6.51 -3.05
C ARG A 47 0.08 -5.03 -3.00
N CYS A 48 -0.77 -4.57 -3.92
CA CYS A 48 -1.15 -3.17 -3.96
C CYS A 48 -2.16 -2.82 -2.87
N LYS A 49 -3.00 -3.76 -2.46
CA LYS A 49 -3.88 -3.63 -1.29
C LYS A 49 -3.06 -3.40 -0.02
N ASP A 50 -2.03 -4.20 0.23
CA ASP A 50 -1.13 -4.03 1.39
C ASP A 50 -0.47 -2.65 1.42
N ILE A 51 -0.02 -2.15 0.26
CA ILE A 51 0.58 -0.81 0.17
C ILE A 51 -0.42 0.28 0.55
N ILE A 52 -1.68 0.17 0.10
CA ILE A 52 -2.72 1.17 0.41
C ILE A 52 -3.14 1.05 1.88
N GLU A 53 -3.36 -0.16 2.38
CA GLU A 53 -3.69 -0.41 3.79
C GLU A 53 -2.60 0.10 4.73
N TRP A 54 -1.32 -0.11 4.38
CA TRP A 54 -0.21 0.46 5.13
C TRP A 54 -0.27 1.99 5.16
N LYS A 55 -0.59 2.63 4.02
CA LYS A 55 -0.75 4.10 3.98
C LYS A 55 -1.90 4.55 4.88
N ILE A 56 -3.01 3.83 4.93
CA ILE A 56 -4.16 4.12 5.81
C ILE A 56 -3.76 3.94 7.28
N LYS A 57 -3.12 2.81 7.61
CA LYS A 57 -2.68 2.45 8.97
C LYS A 57 -1.74 3.50 9.56
N TYR A 58 -0.79 4.01 8.77
CA TYR A 58 0.25 4.93 9.22
C TYR A 58 -0.03 6.41 8.90
N LYS A 59 -1.29 6.80 8.64
CA LYS A 59 -1.68 8.19 8.30
C LYS A 59 -0.93 8.79 7.10
N LYS A 60 -0.45 7.96 6.18
CA LYS A 60 0.24 8.38 4.94
C LYS A 60 -0.68 8.40 3.72
N TYR A 61 -1.96 8.08 3.92
CA TYR A 61 -2.98 8.09 2.86
C TYR A 61 -3.42 9.52 2.54
N LYS A 62 -3.26 9.93 1.28
CA LYS A 62 -3.69 11.24 0.77
C LYS A 62 -4.91 11.06 -0.14
N PRO A 63 -6.12 11.43 0.29
CA PRO A 63 -7.31 11.35 -0.54
C PRO A 63 -7.21 12.31 -1.73
N LEU A 64 -7.95 12.01 -2.80
CA LEU A 64 -8.07 12.91 -3.94
C LEU A 64 -9.10 13.99 -3.63
N THR A 65 -8.77 15.24 -3.94
CA THR A 65 -9.73 16.36 -3.92
C THR A 65 -10.56 16.41 -5.19
N VAL A 66 -9.98 16.03 -6.33
CA VAL A 66 -10.60 16.02 -7.65
C VAL A 66 -10.34 14.67 -8.32
N PRO A 67 -11.29 14.12 -9.09
CA PRO A 67 -11.08 12.89 -9.85
C PRO A 67 -9.90 12.98 -10.82
N ARG A 68 -9.11 11.90 -10.91
CA ARG A 68 -7.98 11.81 -11.85
C ARG A 68 -8.40 11.20 -13.19
N LYS A 69 -7.59 11.46 -14.23
CA LYS A 69 -7.70 10.84 -15.56
C LYS A 69 -7.39 9.34 -15.45
N CYS A 70 -8.25 8.51 -15.99
CA CYS A 70 -8.03 7.06 -16.11
C CYS A 70 -7.04 6.77 -17.25
N VAL A 71 -6.06 5.89 -17.03
CA VAL A 71 -5.09 5.49 -18.06
C VAL A 71 -5.74 4.65 -19.18
N LYS A 72 -6.90 4.03 -18.94
CA LYS A 72 -7.55 3.11 -19.89
C LYS A 72 -8.66 3.73 -20.73
N CYS A 73 -9.52 4.55 -20.12
CA CYS A 73 -10.61 5.23 -20.84
C CYS A 73 -10.39 6.73 -21.01
N GLU A 74 -9.30 7.28 -20.48
CA GLU A 74 -8.93 8.69 -20.59
C GLU A 74 -9.93 9.71 -20.03
N ALA A 75 -11.03 9.26 -19.45
CA ALA A 75 -11.98 10.11 -18.75
C ALA A 75 -11.51 10.41 -17.31
N LYS A 76 -11.94 11.55 -16.75
CA LYS A 76 -11.69 11.94 -15.34
C LYS A 76 -12.62 11.19 -14.37
N THR A 77 -12.50 9.86 -14.33
CA THR A 77 -13.41 8.97 -13.60
C THR A 77 -12.77 8.27 -12.41
N VAL A 78 -11.47 8.48 -12.16
CA VAL A 78 -10.76 7.86 -11.03
C VAL A 78 -11.08 8.62 -9.74
N LYS A 79 -11.93 8.04 -8.90
CA LYS A 79 -12.34 8.61 -7.60
C LYS A 79 -11.47 8.13 -6.42
N SER A 80 -10.92 6.92 -6.51
CA SER A 80 -10.10 6.31 -5.46
C SER A 80 -8.65 6.79 -5.53
N ALA A 81 -8.05 7.13 -4.39
CA ALA A 81 -6.67 7.62 -4.36
C ALA A 81 -5.67 6.48 -4.67
N TYR A 82 -4.54 6.83 -5.29
CA TYR A 82 -3.50 5.89 -5.74
C TYR A 82 -3.91 4.92 -6.86
N HIS A 83 -5.09 5.09 -7.45
CA HIS A 83 -5.53 4.31 -8.60
C HIS A 83 -5.11 5.03 -9.90
N ILE A 84 -4.71 4.25 -10.91
CA ILE A 84 -4.39 4.72 -12.27
C ILE A 84 -5.52 4.40 -13.25
N ALA A 85 -6.36 3.40 -12.95
CA ALA A 85 -7.55 3.06 -13.73
C ALA A 85 -8.82 3.24 -12.88
N CYS A 86 -9.94 3.56 -13.54
CA CYS A 86 -11.24 3.60 -12.86
C CYS A 86 -11.77 2.18 -12.62
N SER A 87 -12.71 2.03 -11.68
CA SER A 87 -13.32 0.72 -11.33
C SER A 87 -13.89 0.00 -12.55
N ALA A 88 -14.66 0.70 -13.39
CA ALA A 88 -15.24 0.15 -14.60
C ALA A 88 -14.18 -0.40 -15.58
N CYS A 89 -13.02 0.26 -15.70
CA CYS A 89 -11.93 -0.24 -16.54
C CYS A 89 -11.21 -1.44 -15.90
N ALA A 90 -11.04 -1.41 -14.58
CA ALA A 90 -10.41 -2.49 -13.83
C ALA A 90 -11.23 -3.78 -13.94
N GLU A 91 -12.55 -3.69 -13.78
CA GLU A 91 -13.48 -4.83 -13.89
C GLU A 91 -13.56 -5.36 -15.32
N ARG A 92 -13.75 -4.48 -16.32
CA ARG A 92 -13.88 -4.89 -17.73
C ARG A 92 -12.61 -5.56 -18.26
N LEU A 93 -11.44 -5.04 -17.89
CA LEU A 93 -10.15 -5.53 -18.39
C LEU A 93 -9.48 -6.54 -17.45
N LYS A 94 -10.06 -6.82 -16.28
CA LYS A 94 -9.51 -7.69 -15.23
C LYS A 94 -8.06 -7.32 -14.90
N ILE A 95 -7.86 -6.06 -14.54
CA ILE A 95 -6.55 -5.51 -14.17
C ILE A 95 -6.61 -4.84 -12.79
N CYS A 96 -5.47 -4.82 -12.11
CA CYS A 96 -5.32 -4.06 -10.89
C CYS A 96 -5.44 -2.55 -11.17
N ALA A 97 -6.36 -1.88 -10.48
CA ALA A 97 -6.64 -0.46 -10.66
C ALA A 97 -5.46 0.45 -10.24
N LYS A 98 -4.49 -0.05 -9.47
CA LYS A 98 -3.31 0.70 -9.02
C LYS A 98 -2.07 0.49 -9.90
N CYS A 99 -1.70 -0.75 -10.20
CA CYS A 99 -0.48 -1.05 -10.96
C CYS A 99 -0.74 -1.46 -12.42
N GLY A 100 -1.99 -1.75 -12.80
CA GLY A 100 -2.35 -2.15 -14.15
C GLY A 100 -1.94 -3.58 -14.53
N ALA A 101 -1.37 -4.35 -13.60
CA ALA A 101 -1.06 -5.76 -13.81
C ALA A 101 -2.34 -6.59 -13.96
N PRO A 102 -2.34 -7.64 -14.79
CA PRO A 102 -3.48 -8.55 -14.90
C PRO A 102 -3.72 -9.30 -13.59
N GLU A 103 -4.98 -9.65 -13.33
CA GLU A 103 -5.37 -10.54 -12.24
C GLU A 103 -4.59 -11.86 -12.35
N GLY A 104 -3.75 -12.19 -11.34
CA GLY A 104 -2.98 -13.45 -11.30
C GLY A 104 -1.45 -13.33 -11.24
N SER A 105 -0.86 -12.12 -11.29
CA SER A 105 0.59 -11.97 -11.02
C SER A 105 0.87 -11.97 -9.51
N GLU A 106 0.74 -13.12 -8.87
CA GLU A 106 1.21 -13.31 -7.49
C GLU A 106 2.74 -13.25 -7.48
N SER A 107 3.29 -12.12 -7.03
CA SER A 107 4.71 -12.08 -6.69
C SER A 107 4.90 -12.85 -5.37
N SER A 108 5.09 -14.17 -5.47
CA SER A 108 5.61 -15.02 -4.40
C SER A 108 6.87 -14.37 -3.83
N SER A 109 6.77 -13.91 -2.58
CA SER A 109 7.94 -13.56 -1.80
C SER A 109 8.41 -14.86 -1.18
N GLN A 110 9.50 -15.42 -1.69
CA GLN A 110 10.10 -16.64 -1.19
C GLN A 110 10.46 -16.47 0.30
N THR A 111 9.82 -17.24 1.17
CA THR A 111 10.33 -17.54 2.51
C THR A 111 11.46 -18.54 2.33
N THR A 112 12.71 -18.08 2.30
CA THR A 112 13.85 -18.96 2.59
C THR A 112 13.89 -19.14 4.10
N ALA A 113 13.09 -20.08 4.62
CA ALA A 113 13.46 -20.80 5.82
C ALA A 113 14.62 -21.72 5.40
N GLN A 114 15.80 -21.46 5.93
CA GLN A 114 16.89 -22.42 5.87
C GLN A 114 17.31 -22.67 7.31
N GLU A 115 16.98 -23.88 7.74
CA GLU A 115 17.44 -24.54 8.96
C GLU A 115 18.94 -24.85 8.83
N ASP A 116 19.71 -24.50 9.85
CA ASP A 116 20.85 -25.25 10.43
C ASP A 116 21.29 -24.56 11.72
#